data_AF-A0A024T880-F1
#
_entry.id   AF-A0A024T880-F1
#
_cell.length_a   1.000
_cell.length_b   1.000
_cell.length_c   1.000
_cell.angle_alpha   90.00
_cell.angle_beta   90.00
_cell.angle_gamma   90.00
#
_symmetry.space_group_name_H-M   'P 1'
#
loop_
_entity.id
_entity.type
_entity.pdbx_description
1 polymer ?
#
loop_
_entity_poly.entity_id
_entity_poly.type
_entity_poly.pdbx_seq_one_letter_code
_entity_poly.pdbx_strand_id
1 'polypeptide(L)'
;SSWWVHDGGYSLSYNGGRRTGPVYVTFTTDKLNATRPPSSSVDPTIPKECHQFTVNSYASVRAGYDRGYLARKSYDMINIAPQVTSFSQCIWVNMEDIEACYRNLNRIWSWGGIVYTDVANDYFFESHGISTPD
;
A
#
# COMPACT_ATOMS: atom_id res chain seq x y z
N SER A 1 -1.89 -14.07 11.25
CA SER A 1 -2.36 -14.76 10.03
C SER A 1 -2.00 -13.93 8.81
N SER A 2 -1.97 -14.55 7.63
CA SER A 2 -1.67 -13.89 6.36
C SER A 2 -2.76 -14.18 5.34
N TRP A 3 -3.07 -13.21 4.47
CA TRP A 3 -4.14 -13.28 3.48
C TRP A 3 -3.62 -12.88 2.10
N TRP A 4 -4.22 -13.46 1.06
CA TRP A 4 -4.08 -12.97 -0.29
C TRP A 4 -5.31 -12.16 -0.65
N VAL A 5 -5.11 -10.89 -0.99
CA VAL A 5 -6.16 -9.98 -1.47
C VAL A 5 -5.93 -9.77 -2.96
N HIS A 6 -6.94 -10.07 -3.77
CA HIS A 6 -6.88 -9.96 -5.23
C HIS A 6 -7.87 -8.91 -5.71
N ASP A 7 -7.40 -7.92 -6.47
CA ASP A 7 -8.27 -6.93 -7.11
C ASP A 7 -7.70 -6.51 -8.47
N GLY A 8 -8.48 -6.76 -9.53
CA GLY A 8 -8.46 -6.03 -10.82
C GLY A 8 -7.12 -5.70 -11.50
N GLY A 9 -6.01 -6.33 -11.12
CA GLY A 9 -4.65 -5.99 -11.56
C GLY A 9 -3.56 -6.12 -10.50
N TYR A 10 -3.86 -6.41 -9.22
CA TYR A 10 -2.85 -6.70 -8.21
C TYR A 10 -3.26 -7.83 -7.26
N SER A 11 -2.26 -8.43 -6.62
CA SER A 11 -2.38 -9.40 -5.54
C SER A 11 -1.53 -8.92 -4.36
N LEU A 12 -2.14 -8.65 -3.22
CA LEU A 12 -1.45 -8.26 -2.00
C LEU A 12 -1.35 -9.47 -1.07
N SER A 13 -0.16 -9.74 -0.54
CA SER A 13 0.00 -10.67 0.57
C SER A 13 -0.04 -9.89 1.89
N TYR A 14 -1.20 -9.79 2.51
CA TYR A 14 -1.38 -9.02 3.73
C TYR A 14 -1.00 -9.83 4.98
N ASN A 15 -0.23 -9.25 5.89
CA ASN A 15 0.10 -9.85 7.18
C ASN A 15 -0.55 -9.05 8.31
N GLY A 16 -1.52 -9.66 9.00
CA GLY A 16 -2.30 -8.99 10.04
C GLY A 16 -1.54 -8.70 11.32
N GLY A 17 -0.45 -9.42 11.59
CA GLY A 17 0.44 -9.10 12.70
C GLY A 17 1.26 -7.84 12.44
N ARG A 18 1.59 -7.58 11.17
CA ARG A 18 2.30 -6.36 10.74
C ARG A 18 1.35 -5.25 10.28
N ARG A 19 0.06 -5.56 10.10
CA ARG A 19 -0.98 -4.66 9.58
C ARG A 19 -0.65 -4.02 8.23
N THR A 20 0.08 -4.80 7.42
CA THR A 20 0.66 -4.41 6.14
C THR A 20 1.14 -5.65 5.40
N GLY A 21 1.60 -5.52 4.16
CA GLY A 21 2.17 -6.66 3.45
C GLY A 21 2.87 -6.32 2.14
N PRO A 22 3.71 -7.23 1.62
CA PRO A 22 4.28 -7.08 0.29
C PRO A 22 3.21 -7.18 -0.81
N VAL A 23 3.42 -6.44 -1.89
CA VAL A 23 2.51 -6.38 -3.03
C VAL A 23 3.12 -7.08 -4.23
N TYR A 24 2.35 -7.98 -4.82
CA TYR A 24 2.60 -8.48 -6.15
C TYR A 24 1.62 -7.83 -7.13
N VAL A 25 2.12 -7.03 -8.06
CA VAL A 25 1.26 -6.38 -9.07
C VAL A 25 1.43 -7.09 -10.41
N THR A 26 0.32 -7.57 -10.99
CA THR A 26 0.30 -8.14 -12.33
C THR A 26 -0.47 -7.23 -13.26
N PHE A 27 0.27 -6.52 -14.10
CA PHE A 27 -0.28 -5.59 -15.06
C PHE A 27 -0.60 -6.34 -16.36
N THR A 28 -1.85 -6.77 -16.52
CA THR A 28 -2.38 -7.26 -17.81
C THR A 28 -2.57 -6.10 -18.78
N THR A 29 -2.72 -6.34 -20.08
CA THR A 29 -2.97 -5.27 -21.07
C THR A 29 -4.32 -4.57 -20.85
N ASP A 30 -5.31 -5.27 -20.27
CA ASP A 30 -6.69 -4.77 -20.10
C ASP A 30 -6.82 -3.80 -18.95
N LYS A 31 -7.17 -2.53 -19.27
CA LYS A 31 -7.34 -1.45 -18.29
C LYS A 31 -8.69 -1.67 -17.65
N LEU A 32 -8.78 -2.61 -16.71
CA LEU A 32 -9.92 -2.67 -15.81
C LEU A 32 -9.95 -1.32 -15.08
N ASN A 33 -10.79 -0.39 -15.56
CA ASN A 33 -10.94 0.95 -15.01
C ASN A 33 -11.57 0.82 -13.63
N ALA A 34 -10.76 0.57 -12.61
CA ALA A 34 -11.20 0.60 -11.23
C ALA A 34 -11.42 2.08 -10.86
N THR A 35 -12.69 2.49 -10.78
CA THR A 35 -13.09 3.80 -10.29
C THR A 35 -12.61 3.93 -8.85
N ARG A 36 -11.91 5.03 -8.51
CA ARG A 36 -11.47 5.34 -7.15
C ARG A 36 -12.67 5.38 -6.19
N PRO A 37 -12.85 4.41 -5.26
CA PRO A 37 -13.82 4.56 -4.20
C PRO A 37 -13.51 5.81 -3.35
N PRO A 38 -14.54 6.54 -2.93
CA PRO A 38 -14.40 7.74 -2.12
C PRO A 38 -14.23 7.38 -0.65
N SER A 39 -13.10 6.80 -0.25
CA SER A 39 -12.52 6.85 1.10
C SER A 39 -11.42 5.80 1.28
N SER A 40 -10.54 6.05 2.25
CA SER A 40 -9.70 5.01 2.85
C SER A 40 -10.58 4.05 3.64
N SER A 41 -11.15 3.07 2.95
CA SER A 41 -12.06 2.08 3.53
C SER A 41 -11.30 0.98 4.28
N VAL A 42 -11.99 0.39 5.25
CA VAL A 42 -11.57 -0.80 5.97
C VAL A 42 -12.02 -1.99 5.12
N ASP A 43 -11.11 -2.87 4.71
CA ASP A 43 -11.47 -4.08 3.95
C ASP A 43 -12.28 -5.04 4.85
N PRO A 44 -13.56 -5.32 4.55
CA PRO A 44 -14.42 -6.15 5.37
C PRO A 44 -14.02 -7.64 5.36
N THR A 45 -13.16 -8.07 4.43
CA THR A 45 -12.68 -9.45 4.32
C THR A 45 -11.52 -9.75 5.28
N ILE A 46 -10.92 -8.73 5.87
CA ILE A 46 -9.83 -8.83 6.83
C ILE A 46 -10.37 -8.70 8.26
N PRO A 47 -9.99 -9.60 9.20
CA PRO A 47 -10.44 -9.52 10.58
C PRO A 47 -10.09 -8.18 11.25
N LYS A 48 -10.99 -7.67 12.10
CA LYS A 48 -10.90 -6.32 12.70
C LYS A 48 -9.55 -6.09 13.40
N GLU A 49 -9.04 -7.09 14.10
CA GLU A 49 -7.78 -7.07 14.85
C GLU A 49 -6.53 -6.92 13.97
N CYS A 50 -6.67 -7.22 12.68
CA CYS A 50 -5.61 -7.16 11.69
C CYS A 50 -5.55 -5.81 10.96
N HIS A 51 -6.53 -4.93 11.18
CA HIS A 51 -6.50 -3.58 10.63
C HIS A 51 -5.58 -2.69 11.46
N GLN A 52 -5.00 -1.69 10.79
CA GLN A 52 -4.40 -0.55 11.47
C GLN A 52 -5.39 0.08 12.44
N PHE A 53 -4.90 0.57 13.58
CA PHE A 53 -5.74 1.07 14.67
C PHE A 53 -6.57 2.29 14.28
N THR A 54 -6.12 3.03 13.26
CA THR A 54 -6.81 4.20 12.73
C THR A 54 -6.52 4.39 11.25
N VAL A 55 -7.43 5.06 10.57
CA VAL A 55 -7.28 5.53 9.18
C VAL A 55 -6.70 6.95 9.12
N ASN A 56 -6.33 7.55 10.26
CA ASN A 56 -5.82 8.93 10.33
C ASN A 56 -4.56 9.12 9.47
N SER A 57 -4.22 10.38 9.21
CA SER A 57 -3.05 10.69 8.40
C SER A 57 -1.78 10.39 9.18
N TYR A 58 -0.79 9.74 8.57
CA TYR A 58 0.53 9.58 9.18
C TYR A 58 1.18 10.94 9.48
N ALA A 59 0.87 11.97 8.67
CA ALA A 59 1.30 13.34 8.93
C ALA A 59 0.82 13.90 10.28
N SER A 60 -0.25 13.35 10.89
CA SER A 60 -0.72 13.78 12.22
C SER A 60 0.16 13.27 13.36
N VAL A 61 1.01 12.28 13.10
CA VAL A 61 1.98 11.73 14.06
C VAL A 61 3.37 12.27 13.75
N ARG A 62 3.74 12.29 12.47
CA ARG A 62 5.02 12.84 12.01
C ARG A 62 4.89 13.49 10.65
N ALA A 63 5.17 14.80 10.59
CA ALA A 63 5.19 15.54 9.33
C ALA A 63 6.19 14.93 8.34
N GLY A 64 5.86 15.00 7.04
CA GLY A 64 6.68 14.42 5.97
C GLY A 64 6.38 12.96 5.65
N TYR A 65 5.32 12.39 6.22
CA TYR A 65 4.80 11.07 5.86
C TYR A 65 3.38 11.15 5.30
N ASP A 66 3.18 10.53 4.15
CA ASP A 66 1.90 10.40 3.47
C ASP A 66 1.34 8.99 3.64
N ARG A 67 0.03 8.86 3.37
CA ARG A 67 -0.58 7.55 3.13
C ARG A 67 -0.10 7.02 1.78
N GLY A 68 1.01 6.32 1.78
CA GLY A 68 1.61 5.74 0.58
C GLY A 68 0.85 4.50 0.16
N TYR A 69 0.29 4.54 -1.05
CA TYR A 69 -0.35 3.38 -1.66
C TYR A 69 0.71 2.42 -2.18
N LEU A 70 0.61 1.14 -1.83
CA LEU A 70 1.53 0.11 -2.34
C LEU A 70 1.08 -0.44 -3.72
N ALA A 71 -0.15 -0.15 -4.12
CA ALA A 71 -0.69 -0.38 -5.45
C ALA A 71 -1.75 0.65 -5.82
N ARG A 72 -1.72 1.20 -7.04
CA ARG A 72 -2.64 2.27 -7.51
C ARG A 72 -4.15 2.04 -7.36
N LYS A 73 -4.61 0.80 -7.34
CA LYS A 73 -6.05 0.48 -7.54
C LYS A 73 -6.82 0.20 -6.27
N SER A 74 -6.15 0.05 -5.13
CA SER A 74 -6.83 -0.16 -3.86
C SER A 74 -6.61 0.98 -2.90
N TYR A 75 -7.73 1.48 -2.40
CA TYR A 75 -7.76 2.58 -1.46
C TYR A 75 -7.93 2.10 -0.02
N ASP A 76 -8.01 0.79 0.18
CA ASP A 76 -8.16 0.21 1.50
C ASP A 76 -6.87 0.34 2.31
N MET A 77 -6.99 0.55 3.61
CA MET A 77 -5.82 0.70 4.50
C MET A 77 -4.88 -0.49 4.49
N ILE A 78 -5.36 -1.66 4.04
CA ILE A 78 -4.53 -2.87 3.89
C ILE A 78 -3.43 -2.70 2.82
N ASN A 79 -3.61 -1.74 1.91
CA ASN A 79 -2.69 -1.39 0.82
C ASN A 79 -1.98 -0.04 1.08
N ILE A 80 -2.06 0.49 2.30
CA ILE A 80 -1.49 1.79 2.67
C ILE A 80 -0.45 1.59 3.78
N ALA A 81 0.70 2.23 3.62
CA ALA A 81 1.72 2.32 4.65
C ALA A 81 2.26 3.74 4.78
N PRO A 82 2.89 4.11 5.91
CA PRO A 82 3.59 5.39 6.03
C PRO A 82 4.70 5.47 4.99
N GLN A 83 4.69 6.50 4.15
CA GLN A 83 5.72 6.65 3.14
C GLN A 83 6.24 8.08 3.18
N VAL A 84 7.57 8.24 3.14
CA VAL A 84 8.19 9.57 3.11
C VAL A 84 7.64 10.33 1.90
N THR A 85 7.15 11.55 2.12
CA THR A 85 6.45 12.35 1.11
C THR A 85 7.23 12.49 -0.20
N SER A 86 8.54 12.73 -0.12
CA SER A 86 9.41 12.85 -1.31
C SER A 86 9.55 11.55 -2.08
N PHE A 87 9.47 10.39 -1.42
CA PHE A 87 9.46 9.09 -2.08
C PHE A 87 8.10 8.81 -2.72
N SER A 88 7.02 9.04 -1.96
CA SER A 88 5.64 8.78 -2.39
C SER A 88 5.24 9.60 -3.61
N GLN A 89 5.48 10.91 -3.57
CA GLN A 89 4.99 11.83 -4.60
C GLN A 89 5.89 11.94 -5.82
N CYS A 90 7.09 11.32 -5.80
CA CYS A 90 8.04 11.42 -6.89
C CYS A 90 8.47 10.05 -7.41
N ILE A 91 9.28 9.32 -6.64
CA ILE A 91 9.91 8.08 -7.12
C ILE A 91 8.85 7.00 -7.37
N TRP A 92 7.92 6.85 -6.41
CA TRP A 92 6.87 5.85 -6.51
C TRP A 92 5.87 6.16 -7.62
N VAL A 93 5.37 7.40 -7.70
CA VAL A 93 4.49 7.84 -8.80
C VAL A 93 5.15 7.65 -10.16
N ASN A 94 6.43 8.00 -10.30
CA ASN A 94 7.15 7.81 -11.57
C ASN A 94 7.26 6.33 -11.97
N MET A 95 7.53 5.44 -11.01
CA MET A 95 7.55 3.99 -11.27
C MET A 95 6.18 3.52 -11.74
N GLU A 96 5.11 3.89 -11.04
CA GLU A 96 3.75 3.51 -11.40
C GLU A 96 3.33 4.05 -12.78
N ASP A 97 3.77 5.25 -13.16
CA ASP A 97 3.50 5.83 -14.47
C ASP A 97 4.29 5.13 -15.59
N ILE A 98 5.54 4.75 -15.34
CA ILE A 98 6.35 3.92 -16.26
C ILE A 98 5.67 2.56 -16.45
N GLU A 99 5.27 1.89 -15.37
CA GLU A 99 4.55 0.62 -15.42
C GLU A 99 3.24 0.74 -16.21
N ALA A 100 2.47 1.80 -15.97
CA ALA A 100 1.23 2.08 -16.70
C ALA A 100 1.46 2.32 -18.19
N CYS A 101 2.60 2.91 -18.57
CA CYS A 101 3.00 3.10 -19.96
C CYS A 101 3.37 1.77 -20.63
N TYR A 102 4.30 1.01 -20.03
CA TYR A 102 4.79 -0.27 -20.56
C TYR A 102 3.69 -1.33 -20.67
N ARG A 103 2.70 -1.29 -19.77
CA ARG A 103 1.54 -2.17 -19.80
C ARG A 103 0.71 -2.07 -21.09
N ASN A 104 0.76 -0.94 -21.81
CA ASN A 104 0.08 -0.81 -23.10
C ASN A 104 0.81 -1.54 -24.23
N LEU A 105 2.09 -1.86 -24.03
CA LEU A 105 2.93 -2.52 -25.04
C LEU A 105 2.96 -4.04 -24.82
N ASN A 106 3.11 -4.48 -23.56
CA ASN A 106 3.19 -5.89 -23.19
C ASN A 106 2.62 -6.11 -21.78
N ARG A 107 2.26 -7.36 -21.46
CA ARG A 107 2.02 -7.77 -20.08
C ARG A 107 3.32 -7.62 -19.29
N ILE A 108 3.26 -6.95 -18.13
CA ILE A 108 4.39 -6.83 -17.21
C ILE A 108 4.02 -7.37 -15.83
N TRP A 109 5.01 -7.83 -15.09
CA TRP A 109 4.88 -8.24 -13.71
C TRP A 109 5.83 -7.41 -12.86
N SER A 110 5.32 -6.92 -11.73
CA SER A 110 6.08 -6.13 -10.78
C SER A 110 5.89 -6.70 -9.39
N TRP A 111 6.97 -6.72 -8.62
CA TRP A 111 6.96 -7.15 -7.22
C TRP A 111 7.55 -6.01 -6.40
N GLY A 112 6.78 -5.55 -5.43
CA GLY A 112 7.16 -4.49 -4.52
C GLY A 112 6.88 -4.91 -3.08
N GLY A 113 7.55 -4.29 -2.15
CA GLY A 113 7.34 -4.59 -0.75
C GLY A 113 7.94 -3.53 0.14
N ILE A 114 7.61 -3.67 1.42
CA ILE A 114 8.11 -2.80 2.46
C ILE A 114 9.21 -3.52 3.21
N VAL A 115 10.27 -2.78 3.51
CA VAL A 115 11.35 -3.20 4.38
C VAL A 115 11.18 -2.48 5.73
N TYR A 116 11.39 -3.24 6.81
CA TYR A 116 11.39 -2.75 8.18
C TYR A 116 12.69 -3.23 8.82
N THR A 117 13.61 -2.31 9.06
CA THR A 117 14.98 -2.58 9.50
C THR A 117 15.38 -1.84 10.77
N ASP A 118 14.76 -0.71 11.08
CA ASP A 118 15.09 0.10 12.26
C ASP A 118 13.89 0.38 13.17
N VAL A 119 13.75 -0.42 14.23
CA VAL A 119 12.71 -0.22 15.24
C VAL A 119 12.82 1.12 15.99
N ALA A 120 13.98 1.79 15.97
CA ALA A 120 14.13 3.09 16.62
C ALA A 120 13.31 4.19 15.92
N ASN A 121 12.88 3.94 14.68
CA ASN A 121 12.11 4.89 13.89
C ASN A 121 10.63 4.50 13.72
N ASP A 122 10.12 3.53 14.50
CA ASP A 122 8.73 3.03 14.47
C ASP A 122 7.70 4.03 15.05
N TYR A 123 7.66 5.24 14.49
CA TYR A 123 6.79 6.35 14.89
C TYR A 123 5.30 5.99 14.87
N PHE A 124 4.89 5.04 14.03
CA PHE A 124 3.49 4.71 13.79
C PHE A 124 3.00 3.46 14.53
N PHE A 125 3.88 2.78 15.26
CA PHE A 125 3.53 1.51 15.90
C PHE A 125 2.45 1.70 16.97
N GLU A 126 2.61 2.68 17.86
CA GLU A 126 1.63 2.96 18.91
C GLU A 126 0.31 3.57 18.37
N SER A 127 0.41 4.45 17.36
CA SER A 127 -0.72 5.23 16.86
C SER A 127 -1.58 4.48 15.84
N HIS A 128 -0.94 3.73 14.94
CA HIS A 128 -1.58 3.04 13.80
C HIS A 128 -1.39 1.52 13.86
N GLY A 129 -0.51 1.00 14.72
CA GLY A 129 -0.26 -0.45 14.85
C GLY A 129 0.67 -1.03 13.79
N ILE A 130 1.38 -0.18 13.03
CA ILE A 130 2.27 -0.52 11.92
C ILE A 130 3.66 0.09 12.16
N SER A 131 4.72 -0.66 11.87
CA SER A 131 6.10 -0.15 11.88
C SER A 131 6.32 0.91 10.79
N THR A 132 7.36 1.72 10.93
CA THR A 132 7.75 2.71 9.93
C THR A 132 8.57 2.04 8.84
N PRO A 133 8.18 2.16 7.55
CA PRO A 133 8.99 1.68 6.43
C PRO A 133 10.34 2.41 6.31
N ASP A 134 11.39 1.65 5.95
CA ASP A 134 12.75 2.13 5.67
C ASP A 134 13.09 2.17 4.17
#